data_AF-Q81X85-F1
#
_entry.id   AF-Q81X85-F1
#
_cell.length_a   1.000
_cell.length_b   1.000
_cell.length_c   1.000
_cell.angle_alpha   90.00
_cell.angle_beta   90.00
_cell.angle_gamma   90.00
#
_symmetry.space_group_name_H-M   'P 1'
#
loop_
_entity.id
_entity.type
_entity.pdbx_description
1 polymer ?
#
loop_
_entity_poly.entity_id
_entity_poly.type
_entity_poly.pdbx_seq_one_letter_code
_entity_poly.pdbx_strand_id
1 'polypeptide(L)'
;MKAGDKCSCKRRKTDSQKKHPSGTWEFQKLRKRVIDRDAGHCQRCRIKFGLMNFDDLQCHHIKSWRDYPDLAYDELNLITICRHCNLDLGNSNKLDFFWETPEEISYFL
;
A
#
# COMPACT_ATOMS: atom_id res chain seq x y z
N MET A 1 23.20 -9.55 -23.66
CA MET A 1 21.94 -9.09 -23.04
C MET A 1 21.94 -7.58 -23.11
N LYS A 2 20.94 -6.95 -23.73
CA LYS A 2 20.81 -5.48 -23.69
C LYS A 2 20.26 -5.08 -22.32
N ALA A 3 20.62 -3.90 -21.82
CA ALA A 3 20.01 -3.35 -20.62
C ALA A 3 18.49 -3.23 -20.85
N GLY A 4 17.67 -3.94 -20.07
CA GLY A 4 16.21 -3.99 -20.21
C GLY A 4 15.64 -5.33 -20.67
N ASP A 5 16.47 -6.26 -21.17
CA ASP A 5 16.02 -7.61 -21.51
C ASP A 5 15.66 -8.37 -20.24
N LYS A 6 14.36 -8.68 -20.04
CA LYS A 6 13.93 -9.52 -18.92
C LYS A 6 14.36 -10.96 -19.20
N CYS A 7 15.16 -11.54 -18.30
CA CYS A 7 15.50 -12.97 -18.32
C CYS A 7 14.24 -13.83 -18.44
N SER A 8 14.24 -14.81 -19.36
CA SER A 8 13.14 -15.78 -19.55
C SER A 8 12.96 -16.74 -18.36
N CYS A 9 13.87 -16.69 -17.39
CA CYS A 9 13.82 -17.50 -16.19
C CYS A 9 12.63 -17.12 -15.30
N LYS A 10 11.82 -18.13 -14.92
CA LYS A 10 10.77 -17.97 -13.90
C LYS A 10 11.43 -17.57 -12.57
N ARG A 11 11.25 -16.32 -12.13
CA ARG A 11 11.72 -15.88 -10.81
C ARG A 11 11.02 -16.69 -9.72
N ARG A 12 11.79 -17.44 -8.93
CA ARG A 12 11.30 -18.06 -7.70
C ARG A 12 11.13 -16.99 -6.63
N LYS A 13 10.00 -17.01 -5.92
CA LYS A 13 9.79 -16.16 -4.74
C LYS A 13 10.75 -16.58 -3.64
N THR A 14 11.36 -15.59 -2.99
CA THR A 14 12.12 -15.79 -1.74
C THR A 14 11.16 -16.18 -0.61
N ASP A 15 11.68 -16.75 0.47
CA ASP A 15 10.82 -17.14 1.61
C ASP A 15 10.17 -15.94 2.28
N SER A 16 10.83 -14.77 2.31
CA SER A 16 10.20 -13.52 2.77
C SER A 16 8.97 -13.16 1.93
N GLN A 17 9.05 -13.28 0.60
CA GLN A 17 7.94 -12.98 -0.30
C GLN A 17 6.78 -13.97 -0.17
N LYS A 18 7.04 -15.22 0.27
CA LYS A 18 5.99 -16.20 0.53
C LYS A 18 5.21 -15.88 1.82
N LYS A 19 5.89 -15.33 2.82
CA LYS A 19 5.33 -14.96 4.13
C LYS A 19 4.72 -13.55 4.17
N HIS A 20 4.67 -12.86 3.04
CA HIS A 20 4.20 -11.48 3.00
C HIS A 20 2.72 -11.40 3.43
N PRO A 21 2.35 -10.47 4.34
CA PRO A 21 1.02 -10.41 4.94
C PRO A 21 -0.08 -10.21 3.90
N SER A 22 0.21 -9.50 2.80
CA SER A 22 -0.78 -9.25 1.75
C SER A 22 -1.35 -10.49 1.08
N GLY A 23 -0.70 -11.65 1.17
CA GLY A 23 -1.23 -12.91 0.66
C GLY A 23 -2.21 -13.62 1.61
N THR A 24 -2.33 -13.16 2.86
CA THR A 24 -3.14 -13.82 3.89
C THR A 24 -4.60 -13.40 3.79
N TRP A 25 -5.52 -14.30 4.14
CA TRP A 25 -6.96 -14.02 4.13
C TRP A 25 -7.35 -12.89 5.10
N GLU A 26 -6.69 -12.83 6.26
CA GLU A 26 -6.88 -11.75 7.24
C GLU A 26 -6.53 -10.39 6.65
N PHE A 27 -5.39 -10.28 5.95
CA PHE A 27 -5.02 -9.04 5.30
C PHE A 27 -5.97 -8.69 4.15
N GLN A 28 -6.50 -9.67 3.42
CA GLN A 28 -7.49 -9.40 2.36
C GLN A 28 -8.78 -8.78 2.91
N LYS A 29 -9.21 -9.19 4.11
CA LYS A 29 -10.33 -8.55 4.82
C LYS A 29 -9.99 -7.12 5.25
N LEU A 30 -8.83 -6.92 5.87
CA LEU A 30 -8.34 -5.61 6.28
C LEU A 30 -8.22 -4.66 5.08
N ARG A 31 -7.65 -5.13 3.96
CA ARG A 31 -7.57 -4.38 2.71
C ARG A 31 -8.93 -3.86 2.25
N LYS A 32 -9.99 -4.66 2.36
CA LYS A 32 -11.34 -4.22 1.97
C LYS A 32 -11.79 -3.03 2.84
N ARG A 33 -11.62 -3.12 4.16
CA ARG A 33 -11.97 -2.03 5.09
C ARG A 33 -11.19 -0.76 4.82
N VAL A 34 -9.88 -0.87 4.59
CA VAL A 34 -9.02 0.29 4.25
C VAL A 34 -9.48 0.96 2.95
N ILE A 35 -9.85 0.18 1.93
CA ILE A 35 -10.39 0.73 0.67
C ILE A 35 -11.74 1.41 0.90
N ASP A 36 -12.63 0.81 1.69
CA ASP A 36 -13.94 1.39 2.00
C ASP A 36 -13.78 2.70 2.80
N ARG A 37 -12.89 2.73 3.82
CA ARG A 37 -12.52 3.92 4.61
C ARG A 37 -11.98 5.03 3.72
N ASP A 38 -11.11 4.68 2.78
CA ASP A 38 -10.46 5.61 1.85
C ASP A 38 -11.35 5.91 0.62
N ALA A 39 -12.67 5.72 0.74
CA ALA A 39 -13.68 6.04 -0.27
C ALA A 39 -13.42 5.43 -1.66
N GLY A 40 -12.72 4.29 -1.71
CA GLY A 40 -12.52 3.52 -2.94
C GLY A 40 -11.60 4.17 -3.97
N HIS A 41 -10.74 5.13 -3.59
CA HIS A 41 -9.83 5.78 -4.54
C HIS A 41 -8.41 5.96 -4.00
N CYS A 42 -7.46 6.14 -4.92
CA CYS A 42 -6.06 6.40 -4.56
C CYS A 42 -5.91 7.75 -3.84
N GLN A 43 -5.45 7.72 -2.59
CA GLN A 43 -5.29 8.92 -1.77
C GLN A 43 -4.16 9.82 -2.29
N ARG A 44 -3.03 9.25 -2.70
CA ARG A 44 -1.92 10.02 -3.28
C ARG A 44 -2.33 10.76 -4.56
N CYS A 45 -3.08 10.10 -5.45
CA CYS A 45 -3.55 10.73 -6.69
C CYS A 45 -4.46 11.92 -6.41
N ARG A 46 -5.41 11.75 -5.47
CA ARG A 46 -6.31 12.83 -5.07
C ARG A 46 -5.54 14.00 -4.44
N ILE A 47 -4.69 13.71 -3.46
CA ILE A 47 -4.05 14.75 -2.63
C ILE A 47 -2.95 15.50 -3.39
N LYS A 48 -2.08 14.80 -4.13
CA LYS A 48 -0.96 15.45 -4.83
C LYS A 48 -1.33 16.03 -6.18
N PHE A 49 -2.27 15.41 -6.89
CA PHE A 49 -2.51 15.70 -8.29
C PHE A 49 -3.95 16.14 -8.57
N GLY A 50 -4.85 16.10 -7.59
CA GLY A 50 -6.27 16.41 -7.80
C GLY A 50 -7.01 15.39 -8.67
N LEU A 51 -6.46 14.17 -8.81
CA LEU A 51 -6.98 13.13 -9.70
C LEU A 51 -7.69 12.01 -8.92
N MET A 52 -8.94 11.72 -9.30
CA MET A 52 -9.70 10.60 -8.77
C MET A 52 -9.37 9.33 -9.55
N ASN A 53 -8.54 8.46 -8.98
CA ASN A 53 -8.13 7.18 -9.58
C ASN A 53 -8.71 6.02 -8.78
N PHE A 54 -9.54 5.19 -9.42
CA PHE A 54 -10.25 4.05 -8.85
C PHE A 54 -9.67 2.70 -9.34
N ASP A 55 -8.67 2.73 -10.21
CA ASP A 55 -8.12 1.55 -10.88
C ASP A 55 -6.91 0.96 -10.15
N ASP A 56 -6.78 -0.37 -10.20
CA ASP A 56 -5.63 -1.14 -9.70
C ASP A 56 -5.20 -0.74 -8.27
N LEU A 57 -6.21 -0.60 -7.39
CA LEU A 57 -6.02 -0.19 -5.99
C LEU A 57 -5.29 -1.26 -5.19
N GLN A 58 -4.41 -0.81 -4.31
CA GLN A 58 -3.58 -1.59 -3.42
C GLN A 58 -3.63 -0.97 -2.03
N CYS A 59 -3.38 -1.80 -1.02
CA CYS A 59 -3.22 -1.35 0.36
C CYS A 59 -1.72 -1.23 0.64
N HIS A 60 -1.25 0.00 0.83
CA HIS A 60 0.16 0.31 1.05
C HIS A 60 0.45 0.48 2.54
N HIS A 61 1.52 -0.16 2.99
CA HIS A 61 2.06 0.02 4.33
C HIS A 61 2.86 1.33 4.41
N ILE A 62 2.39 2.28 5.23
CA ILE A 62 3.09 3.55 5.48
C ILE A 62 4.46 3.27 6.13
N LYS A 63 4.48 2.41 7.15
CA LYS A 63 5.66 1.74 7.71
C LYS A 63 5.71 0.31 7.19
N SER A 64 6.74 -0.01 6.42
CA SER A 64 6.81 -1.26 5.68
C SER A 64 6.86 -2.48 6.60
N TRP A 65 6.22 -3.58 6.19
CA TRP A 65 6.24 -4.85 6.92
C TRP A 65 7.65 -5.38 7.19
N ARG A 66 8.61 -5.11 6.30
CA ARG A 66 10.00 -5.57 6.48
C ARG A 66 10.62 -5.00 7.74
N ASP A 67 10.40 -3.71 7.98
CA ASP A 67 11.07 -2.97 9.04
C ASP A 67 10.18 -2.87 10.30
N TYR A 68 8.86 -2.96 10.12
CA TYR A 68 7.85 -2.85 11.18
C TYR A 68 6.81 -3.99 11.06
N PRO A 69 7.20 -5.25 11.31
CA PRO A 69 6.32 -6.40 11.13
C PRO A 69 5.09 -6.36 12.04
N ASP A 70 5.20 -5.76 13.22
CA ASP A 70 4.09 -5.63 14.19
C ASP A 70 2.97 -4.71 13.68
N LEU A 71 3.26 -3.82 12.73
CA LEU A 71 2.29 -2.90 12.11
C LEU A 71 1.67 -3.46 10.82
N ALA A 72 1.93 -4.74 10.49
CA ALA A 72 1.49 -5.33 9.22
C ALA A 72 -0.04 -5.36 9.04
N TYR A 73 -0.77 -5.47 10.16
CA TYR A 73 -2.23 -5.58 10.23
C TYR A 73 -2.87 -4.38 10.92
N ASP A 74 -2.09 -3.34 11.22
CA ASP A 74 -2.59 -2.09 11.77
C ASP A 74 -3.27 -1.27 10.65
N GLU A 75 -4.56 -0.98 10.83
CA GLU A 75 -5.37 -0.25 9.87
C GLU A 75 -4.92 1.22 9.70
N LEU A 76 -4.36 1.82 10.76
CA LEU A 76 -3.84 3.19 10.72
C LEU A 76 -2.49 3.26 9.98
N ASN A 77 -1.77 2.14 9.89
CA ASN A 77 -0.52 2.03 9.12
C ASN A 77 -0.76 1.73 7.63
N LEU A 78 -2.02 1.69 7.19
CA LEU A 78 -2.40 1.30 5.83
C LEU A 78 -3.12 2.44 5.12
N ILE A 79 -2.89 2.54 3.80
CA ILE A 79 -3.53 3.54 2.95
C ILE A 79 -3.81 2.97 1.55
N THR A 80 -4.94 3.37 0.96
CA THR A 80 -5.37 3.00 -0.38
C THR A 80 -4.67 3.87 -1.43
N ILE A 81 -3.90 3.21 -2.30
CA ILE A 81 -3.23 3.86 -3.44
C ILE A 81 -3.29 2.96 -4.68
N CYS A 82 -3.15 3.53 -5.88
CA CYS A 82 -3.03 2.73 -7.09
C CYS A 82 -1.65 2.04 -7.18
N ARG A 83 -1.54 0.97 -7.96
CA ARG A 83 -0.27 0.24 -8.17
C ARG A 83 0.90 1.13 -8.59
N HIS A 84 0.67 2.14 -9.41
CA HIS A 84 1.73 3.06 -9.83
C HIS A 84 2.29 3.85 -8.65
N CYS A 85 1.40 4.46 -7.85
CA CYS A 85 1.80 5.16 -6.62
C CYS A 85 2.48 4.23 -5.62
N ASN A 86 2.04 2.96 -5.52
CA ASN A 86 2.68 1.98 -4.64
C ASN A 86 4.12 1.65 -5.06
N LEU A 87 4.40 1.60 -6.36
CA LEU A 87 5.75 1.43 -6.87
C LEU A 87 6.62 2.66 -6.60
N ASP A 88 6.07 3.87 -6.77
CA ASP A 88 6.79 5.12 -6.53
C ASP A 88 7.19 5.29 -5.05
N LEU A 89 6.27 5.00 -4.12
CA LEU A 89 6.53 5.13 -2.68
C LEU A 89 7.53 4.09 -2.15
N GLY A 90 7.52 2.90 -2.73
CA GLY A 90 8.44 1.81 -2.38
C GLY A 90 8.33 1.39 -0.91
N ASN A 91 9.46 1.18 -0.24
CA ASN A 91 9.53 0.85 1.20
C ASN A 91 10.22 1.97 1.98
N SER A 92 9.90 3.23 1.68
CA SER A 92 10.60 4.38 2.27
C SER A 92 10.21 4.69 3.72
N ASN A 93 9.20 4.00 4.27
CA ASN A 93 8.64 4.21 5.61
C ASN A 93 8.09 5.64 5.85
N LYS A 94 7.83 6.38 4.77
CA LYS A 94 7.30 7.74 4.77
C LYS A 94 6.44 7.97 3.53
N LEU A 95 5.42 8.81 3.66
CA LEU A 95 4.65 9.31 2.52
C LEU A 95 5.32 10.57 1.94
N ASP A 96 5.12 10.81 0.65
CA ASP A 96 5.54 12.03 -0.04
C ASP A 96 4.42 13.10 -0.13
N PHE A 97 3.41 12.95 0.73
CA PHE A 97 2.25 13.82 0.91
C PHE A 97 1.77 13.74 2.35
N PHE A 98 0.99 14.74 2.77
CA PHE A 98 0.34 14.75 4.06
C PHE A 98 -0.91 13.86 4.04
N TRP A 99 -1.02 12.94 4.98
CA TRP A 99 -2.16 12.05 5.15
C TRP A 99 -2.48 11.92 6.63
N GLU A 100 -3.72 12.24 6.99
CA GLU A 100 -4.32 11.95 8.28
C GLU A 100 -5.42 10.93 8.03
N THR A 101 -5.47 9.88 8.86
CA THR A 101 -6.54 8.90 8.72
C THR A 101 -7.87 9.52 9.17
N PRO A 102 -9.01 9.21 8.52
CA PRO A 102 -10.32 9.69 8.97
C PRO A 102 -10.65 9.33 10.42
N GLU A 103 -10.16 8.17 10.90
CA GLU A 103 -10.27 7.78 12.30
C GLU A 103 -9.55 8.76 13.23
N GLU A 104 -8.30 9.14 12.93
CA GLU A 104 -7.56 10.15 13.71
C GLU A 104 -8.32 11.48 13.78
N ILE A 105 -8.86 11.95 12.65
CA ILE A 105 -9.65 13.19 12.61
C ILE A 105 -10.86 13.12 13.55
N SER A 106 -11.53 11.96 13.63
CA SER A 106 -12.70 11.76 14.49
C SER A 106 -12.41 11.83 15.99
N TYR A 107 -11.15 11.61 16.42
CA TYR A 107 -10.75 11.77 17.81
C TYR A 107 -10.46 13.23 18.21
N PHE A 108 -10.31 14.13 17.23
CA PHE A 108 -10.00 15.54 17.46
C PHE A 108 -11.20 16.49 17.28
N LEU A 109 -12.36 15.96 16.87
CA LEU A 109 -13.63 16.69 16.71
C LEU A 109 -14.63 16.28 17.79
#